data_AF-A0A7W4YA69-F1
#
_entry.id   AF-A0A7W4YA69-F1
#
_cell.length_a   1.000
_cell.length_b   1.000
_cell.length_c   1.000
_cell.angle_alpha   90.00
_cell.angle_beta   90.00
_cell.angle_gamma   90.00
#
_symmetry.space_group_name_H-M   'P 1'
#
loop_
_entity.id
_entity.type
_entity.pdbx_description
1 polymer ?
#
loop_
_entity_poly.entity_id
_entity_poly.type
_entity_poly.pdbx_seq_one_letter_code
_entity_poly.pdbx_strand_id
1 'polypeptide(L)'
;MRLFGRHAEVPAEVGDGFVAGEAVALQTSFQAALTGHERAVRAPVPAELMLEPGKGGRVVLVWRNVVVGFVPPAHEADLRGQLNRAGKDRLVCPGQVYRDGDVWRLWVGPHPPAGAPAPEPGSDRLSAPPTRIFGLALPRPVDDED
;
A
#
# COMPACT_ATOMS: atom_id res chain seq x y z
N MET A 1 9.89 31.42 20.78
CA MET A 1 9.40 30.05 20.53
C MET A 1 8.77 30.00 19.15
N ARG A 2 9.41 29.36 18.15
CA ARG A 2 8.76 29.08 16.86
C ARG A 2 8.08 27.71 16.99
N LEU A 3 6.77 27.72 17.16
CA LEU A 3 5.92 26.53 17.25
C LEU A 3 5.71 25.98 15.83
N PHE A 4 6.14 24.74 15.62
CA PHE A 4 5.77 23.82 14.54
C PHE A 4 5.83 24.36 13.10
N GLY A 5 7.02 24.32 12.49
CA GLY A 5 7.11 24.38 11.03
C GLY A 5 6.37 23.19 10.42
N ARG A 6 5.46 23.46 9.46
CA ARG A 6 4.80 22.42 8.67
C ARG A 6 5.88 21.67 7.88
N HIS A 7 6.01 20.36 8.10
CA HIS A 7 6.88 19.50 7.31
C HIS A 7 6.54 19.66 5.82
N ALA A 8 7.55 19.84 4.98
CA ALA A 8 7.34 19.96 3.54
C ALA A 8 7.01 18.59 2.95
N GLU A 9 6.34 18.58 1.79
CA GLU A 9 6.16 17.37 0.99
C GLU A 9 7.25 17.31 -0.06
N VAL A 10 7.94 16.18 -0.11
CA VAL A 10 9.03 15.88 -1.05
C VAL A 10 8.54 14.74 -1.95
N PRO A 11 8.46 14.95 -3.27
CA PRO A 11 8.09 13.88 -4.19
C PRO A 11 9.13 12.75 -4.16
N ALA A 12 8.65 11.51 -4.08
CA ALA A 12 9.48 10.32 -4.19
C ALA A 12 9.78 10.02 -5.67
N GLU A 13 11.02 9.64 -5.95
CA GLU A 13 11.45 9.12 -7.24
C GLU A 13 11.22 7.60 -7.26
N VAL A 14 10.16 7.16 -7.94
CA VAL A 14 9.76 5.73 -8.03
C VAL A 14 9.99 5.12 -9.41
N GLY A 15 10.65 5.85 -10.32
CA GLY A 15 10.88 5.41 -11.70
C GLY A 15 9.56 5.16 -12.46
N ASP A 16 9.48 4.03 -13.16
CA ASP A 16 8.27 3.60 -13.87
C ASP A 16 7.12 3.19 -12.94
N GLY A 17 7.37 3.12 -11.63
CA GLY A 17 6.41 2.67 -10.63
C GLY A 17 6.39 1.16 -10.42
N PHE A 18 5.61 0.72 -9.44
CA PHE A 18 5.52 -0.68 -9.05
C PHE A 18 4.20 -1.00 -8.35
N VAL A 19 3.84 -2.27 -8.29
CA VAL A 19 2.72 -2.75 -7.47
C VAL A 19 3.22 -2.94 -6.04
N ALA A 20 2.52 -2.36 -5.07
CA ALA A 20 2.84 -2.51 -3.66
C ALA A 20 2.74 -3.97 -3.20
N GLY A 21 3.68 -4.37 -2.37
CA GLY A 21 3.70 -5.68 -1.72
C GLY A 21 2.80 -5.76 -0.49
N GLU A 22 2.58 -7.00 -0.05
CA GLU A 22 1.73 -7.40 1.08
C GLU A 22 0.28 -6.90 0.99
N ALA A 23 -0.18 -6.55 -0.21
CA ALA A 23 -1.53 -6.07 -0.46
C ALA A 23 -2.56 -7.11 0.04
N VAL A 24 -2.29 -8.40 -0.18
CA VAL A 24 -3.14 -9.51 0.28
C VAL A 24 -3.32 -9.50 1.80
N ALA A 25 -2.27 -9.20 2.58
CA ALA A 25 -2.36 -9.12 4.03
C ALA A 25 -3.02 -7.84 4.55
N LEU A 26 -3.15 -6.81 3.71
CA LEU A 26 -3.62 -5.48 4.07
C LEU A 26 -5.06 -5.18 3.62
N GLN A 27 -5.84 -6.20 3.29
CA GLN A 27 -7.24 -6.01 2.82
C GLN A 27 -8.10 -5.25 3.83
N THR A 28 -7.93 -5.46 5.13
CA THR A 28 -8.64 -4.68 6.16
C THR A 28 -8.23 -3.20 6.14
N SER A 29 -6.95 -2.90 5.88
CA SER A 29 -6.49 -1.52 5.74
C SER A 29 -7.09 -0.85 4.51
N PHE A 30 -7.16 -1.53 3.37
CA PHE A 30 -7.85 -1.00 2.18
C PHE A 30 -9.33 -0.75 2.45
N GLN A 31 -10.00 -1.67 3.15
CA GLN A 31 -11.39 -1.48 3.54
C GLN A 31 -11.57 -0.26 4.45
N ALA A 32 -10.64 0.00 5.38
CA ALA A 32 -10.67 1.17 6.24
C ALA A 32 -10.37 2.49 5.49
N ALA A 33 -9.45 2.46 4.52
CA ALA A 33 -9.07 3.64 3.74
C ALA A 33 -10.14 4.06 2.72
N LEU A 34 -10.82 3.09 2.11
CA LEU A 34 -11.82 3.33 1.07
C LEU A 34 -13.17 3.76 1.66
N THR A 35 -13.82 4.71 0.99
CA THR A 35 -15.21 5.08 1.26
C THR A 35 -16.17 4.01 0.75
N GLY A 36 -17.43 4.04 1.23
CA GLY A 36 -18.47 3.13 0.74
C GLY A 36 -18.71 3.26 -0.77
N HIS A 37 -18.63 4.48 -1.31
CA HIS A 37 -18.80 4.73 -2.73
C HIS A 37 -17.66 4.17 -3.57
N GLU A 38 -16.41 4.44 -3.18
CA GLU A 38 -15.21 3.91 -3.88
C GLU A 38 -15.22 2.38 -3.94
N ARG A 39 -15.67 1.71 -2.87
CA ARG A 39 -15.83 0.25 -2.86
C ARG A 39 -16.91 -0.24 -3.83
N ALA A 40 -17.96 0.55 -4.05
CA ALA A 40 -19.10 0.16 -4.88
C ALA A 40 -18.86 0.37 -6.37
N VAL A 41 -18.21 1.48 -6.75
CA VAL A 41 -18.03 1.89 -8.16
C VAL A 41 -17.02 1.02 -8.92
N ARG A 42 -16.17 0.25 -8.20
CA ARG A 42 -15.13 -0.65 -8.77
C ARG A 42 -14.14 0.02 -9.74
N ALA A 43 -14.17 1.34 -9.89
CA ALA A 43 -13.18 2.09 -10.63
C ALA A 43 -11.90 2.25 -9.79
N PRO A 44 -10.73 2.35 -10.43
CA PRO A 44 -9.50 2.66 -9.72
C PRO A 44 -9.59 4.02 -9.00
N VAL A 45 -9.05 4.08 -7.78
CA VAL A 45 -9.13 5.23 -6.88
C VAL A 45 -7.74 5.87 -6.79
N PRO A 46 -7.59 7.16 -7.15
CA PRO A 46 -6.34 7.87 -6.93
C PRO A 46 -5.93 7.91 -5.46
N ALA A 47 -4.66 7.68 -5.19
CA ALA A 47 -4.09 7.72 -3.86
C ALA A 47 -2.87 8.64 -3.84
N GLU A 48 -2.85 9.58 -2.90
CA GLU A 48 -1.62 10.29 -2.53
C GLU A 48 -1.00 9.56 -1.35
N LEU A 49 0.13 8.91 -1.60
CA LEU A 49 0.78 8.01 -0.66
C LEU A 49 1.89 8.75 0.06
N MET A 50 2.03 8.47 1.35
CA MET A 50 3.20 8.86 2.13
C MET A 50 4.05 7.61 2.38
N LEU A 51 5.36 7.76 2.21
CA LEU A 51 6.32 6.70 2.54
C LEU A 51 6.79 6.91 3.98
N GLU A 52 6.84 5.83 4.76
CA GLU A 52 7.31 5.86 6.14
C GLU A 52 8.26 4.69 6.43
N PRO A 53 9.19 4.85 7.40
CA PRO A 53 10.01 3.74 7.87
C PRO A 53 9.15 2.68 8.57
N GLY A 54 9.24 1.44 8.08
CA GLY A 54 8.66 0.26 8.71
C GLY A 54 9.64 -0.46 9.64
N LYS A 55 9.15 -1.48 10.34
CA LYS A 55 10.00 -2.38 11.14
C LYS A 55 10.95 -3.17 10.25
N GLY A 56 12.13 -3.52 10.78
CA GLY A 56 13.08 -4.38 10.09
C GLY A 56 13.72 -3.75 8.85
N GLY A 57 13.73 -2.42 8.76
CA GLY A 57 14.32 -1.70 7.62
C GLY A 57 13.43 -1.60 6.38
N ARG A 58 12.19 -2.10 6.47
CA ARG A 58 11.16 -2.01 5.42
C ARG A 58 10.69 -0.57 5.22
N VAL A 59 10.08 -0.30 4.06
CA VAL A 59 9.38 0.96 3.79
C VAL A 59 7.89 0.66 3.59
N VAL A 60 7.04 1.41 4.30
CA VAL A 60 5.58 1.26 4.23
C VAL A 60 4.95 2.40 3.45
N LEU A 61 3.80 2.11 2.85
CA LEU A 61 2.97 3.05 2.10
C LEU A 61 1.74 3.37 2.94
N VAL A 62 1.57 4.64 3.27
CA VAL A 62 0.48 5.14 4.10
C VAL A 62 -0.47 5.95 3.24
N TRP A 63 -1.76 5.64 3.35
CA TRP A 63 -2.83 6.37 2.67
C TRP A 63 -3.98 6.58 3.64
N ARG A 64 -4.49 7.81 3.73
CA ARG A 64 -5.59 8.17 4.66
C ARG A 64 -5.35 7.66 6.10
N ASN A 65 -4.11 7.85 6.58
CA ASN A 65 -3.64 7.47 7.92
C ASN A 65 -3.61 5.95 8.22
N VAL A 66 -3.62 5.10 7.20
CA VAL A 66 -3.45 3.64 7.36
C VAL A 66 -2.39 3.08 6.44
N VAL A 67 -1.68 2.04 6.88
CA VAL A 67 -0.70 1.31 6.06
C VAL A 67 -1.45 0.46 5.05
N VAL A 68 -1.24 0.73 3.76
CA VAL A 68 -1.91 0.10 2.62
C VAL A 68 -0.96 -0.68 1.71
N GLY A 69 0.33 -0.70 2.03
CA GLY A 69 1.28 -1.50 1.26
C GLY A 69 2.68 -1.45 1.84
N PHE A 70 3.53 -2.33 1.32
CA PHE A 70 4.96 -2.29 1.52
C PHE A 70 5.64 -2.05 0.17
N VAL A 71 6.77 -1.37 0.20
CA VAL A 71 7.65 -1.29 -0.97
C VAL A 71 8.22 -2.68 -1.25
N PRO A 72 8.15 -3.18 -2.50
CA PRO A 72 8.79 -4.43 -2.89
C PRO A 72 10.31 -4.39 -2.71
N PRO A 73 10.97 -5.54 -2.49
CA PRO A 73 12.41 -5.59 -2.23
C PRO A 73 13.28 -4.89 -3.29
N ALA A 74 12.85 -4.91 -4.56
CA ALA A 74 13.56 -4.29 -5.67
C ALA A 74 13.72 -2.77 -5.53
N HIS A 75 12.80 -2.09 -4.83
CA HIS A 75 12.78 -0.62 -4.68
C HIS A 75 13.12 -0.14 -3.27
N GLU A 76 13.27 -1.08 -2.31
CA GLU A 76 13.33 -0.75 -0.88
C GLU A 76 14.59 0.05 -0.51
N ALA A 77 15.75 -0.32 -1.06
CA ALA A 77 17.01 0.34 -0.77
C ALA A 77 17.00 1.82 -1.21
N ASP A 78 16.52 2.08 -2.42
CA ASP A 78 16.50 3.43 -3.01
C ASP A 78 15.51 4.34 -2.29
N LEU A 79 14.29 3.86 -2.06
CA LEU A 79 13.25 4.62 -1.36
C LEU A 79 13.61 4.85 0.12
N ARG A 80 14.28 3.91 0.76
CA ARG A 80 14.85 4.14 2.10
C ARG A 80 15.94 5.21 2.08
N GLY A 81 16.78 5.22 1.05
CA GLY A 81 17.77 6.28 0.84
C GLY A 81 17.11 7.67 0.69
N GLN A 82 15.99 7.75 -0.03
CA GLN A 82 15.19 8.97 -0.16
C GLN A 82 14.56 9.40 1.16
N LEU A 83 13.98 8.48 1.93
CA LEU A 83 13.41 8.77 3.25
C LEU A 83 14.46 9.35 4.20
N ASN A 84 15.65 8.75 4.23
CA ASN A 84 16.75 9.24 5.04
C ASN A 84 17.20 10.65 4.63
N ARG A 85 17.16 10.98 3.33
CA ARG A 85 17.48 12.31 2.80
C ARG A 85 16.39 13.34 3.11
N ALA A 86 15.11 12.96 3.03
CA ALA A 86 13.98 13.81 3.37
C ALA A 86 13.95 14.17 4.87
N GLY A 87 14.45 13.27 5.71
CA GLY A 87 14.65 13.53 7.14
C GLY A 87 13.32 13.73 7.87
N LYS A 88 12.96 14.98 8.14
CA LYS A 88 11.69 15.33 8.80
C LYS A 88 10.57 15.64 7.80
N ASP A 89 10.89 15.86 6.54
CA ASP A 89 9.90 16.14 5.51
C ASP A 89 9.21 14.85 5.06
N ARG A 90 7.99 15.00 4.53
CA ARG A 90 7.13 13.89 4.12
C ARG A 90 7.49 13.48 2.71
N LEU A 91 8.00 12.26 2.55
CA LEU A 91 8.21 11.68 1.24
C LEU A 91 6.87 11.18 0.70
N VAL A 92 6.40 11.73 -0.42
CA VAL A 92 5.08 11.46 -0.99
C VAL A 92 5.16 10.98 -2.42
N CYS A 93 4.22 10.15 -2.86
CA CYS A 93 4.13 9.74 -4.26
C CYS A 93 2.67 9.51 -4.69
N PRO A 94 2.35 9.73 -5.98
CA PRO A 94 1.06 9.32 -6.51
C PRO A 94 0.96 7.79 -6.52
N GLY A 95 -0.27 7.32 -6.48
CA GLY A 95 -0.61 5.92 -6.63
C GLY A 95 -2.07 5.74 -7.03
N GLN A 96 -2.44 4.49 -7.25
CA GLN A 96 -3.80 4.14 -7.61
C GLN A 96 -4.19 2.81 -6.96
N VAL A 97 -5.28 2.83 -6.19
CA VAL A 97 -5.88 1.61 -5.65
C VAL A 97 -6.82 1.03 -6.69
N TYR A 98 -6.66 -0.25 -6.99
CA TYR A 98 -7.46 -0.95 -7.98
C TYR A 98 -7.86 -2.34 -7.46
N ARG A 99 -8.79 -2.96 -8.16
CA ARG A 99 -9.26 -4.30 -7.84
C ARG A 99 -8.64 -5.32 -8.80
N ASP A 100 -8.07 -6.36 -8.22
CA ASP A 100 -7.53 -7.54 -8.91
C ASP A 100 -8.28 -8.77 -8.39
N GLY A 101 -9.29 -9.21 -9.14
CA GLY A 101 -10.28 -10.18 -8.65
C GLY A 101 -11.02 -9.68 -7.40
N ASP A 102 -10.80 -10.36 -6.28
CA ASP A 102 -11.39 -10.01 -4.98
C ASP A 102 -10.44 -9.26 -4.04
N VAL A 103 -9.23 -8.95 -4.50
CA VAL A 103 -8.19 -8.30 -3.71
C VAL A 103 -8.05 -6.84 -4.15
N TRP A 104 -8.00 -5.95 -3.17
CA TRP A 104 -7.54 -4.58 -3.39
C TRP A 104 -6.02 -4.55 -3.50
N ARG A 105 -5.52 -3.93 -4.57
CA ARG A 105 -4.10 -3.70 -4.81
C ARG A 105 -3.80 -2.22 -4.94
N LEU A 106 -2.52 -1.88 -4.83
CA LEU A 106 -2.04 -0.52 -4.94
C LEU A 106 -0.92 -0.46 -5.96
N TRP A 107 -1.10 0.37 -6.98
CA TRP A 107 -0.05 0.86 -7.84
C TRP A 107 0.61 2.07 -7.19
N VAL A 108 1.93 2.15 -7.25
CA VAL A 108 2.75 3.26 -6.76
C VAL A 108 3.48 3.88 -7.95
N GLY A 109 3.19 5.14 -8.25
CA GLY A 109 3.71 5.83 -9.43
C GLY A 109 2.66 6.67 -10.14
N PRO A 110 3.08 7.48 -11.14
CA PRO A 110 2.25 8.51 -11.76
C PRO A 110 0.99 7.97 -12.46
N HIS A 111 1.15 6.98 -13.33
CA HIS A 111 0.04 6.29 -13.98
C HIS A 111 0.45 4.84 -14.21
N PRO A 112 -0.40 3.85 -13.88
CA PRO A 112 -0.07 2.47 -14.18
C PRO A 112 0.00 2.26 -15.69
N PRO A 113 0.81 1.29 -16.16
CA PRO A 113 0.68 0.79 -17.52
C PRO A 113 -0.76 0.30 -17.78
N ALA A 114 -1.19 0.30 -19.04
CA ALA A 114 -2.59 -0.01 -19.38
C ALA A 114 -3.08 -1.31 -18.72
N GLY A 115 -4.12 -1.21 -17.90
CA GLY A 115 -4.68 -2.32 -17.12
C GLY A 115 -4.21 -2.33 -15.66
N ALA A 116 -4.58 -3.39 -14.94
CA ALA A 116 -4.14 -3.64 -13.58
C ALA A 116 -2.82 -4.43 -13.63
N PRO A 117 -1.64 -3.83 -13.39
CA PRO A 117 -0.39 -4.57 -13.44
C PRO A 117 -0.39 -5.69 -12.39
N ALA A 118 0.19 -6.83 -12.76
CA ALA A 118 0.40 -7.93 -11.82
C ALA A 118 1.51 -7.56 -10.82
N PRO A 119 1.41 -8.00 -9.55
CA PRO A 119 2.50 -7.84 -8.61
C PRO A 119 3.74 -8.63 -9.05
N GLU A 120 4.92 -8.13 -8.70
CA GLU A 120 6.15 -8.90 -8.90
C GLU A 120 6.14 -10.17 -8.02
N PRO A 121 6.73 -11.28 -8.49
CA PRO A 121 6.84 -12.50 -7.68
C PRO A 121 7.48 -12.24 -6.31
N GLY A 122 6.83 -12.72 -5.24
CA GLY A 122 7.32 -12.55 -3.88
C GLY A 122 7.07 -11.17 -3.25
N SER A 123 6.22 -10.34 -3.88
CA SER A 123 5.72 -9.08 -3.30
C SER A 123 4.72 -9.30 -2.16
N ASP A 124 3.89 -10.35 -2.27
CA ASP A 124 2.96 -10.78 -1.23
C ASP A 124 3.54 -12.03 -0.55
N ARG A 125 4.11 -11.87 0.66
CA ARG A 125 4.69 -12.97 1.46
C ARG A 125 3.81 -13.31 2.64
N LEU A 126 3.03 -12.34 3.11
CA LEU A 126 2.10 -12.49 4.20
C LEU A 126 0.75 -12.98 3.68
N SER A 127 0.15 -13.90 4.42
CA SER A 127 -1.20 -14.39 4.12
C SER A 127 -2.25 -13.32 4.38
N ALA A 128 -3.40 -13.47 3.70
CA ALA A 128 -4.57 -12.63 3.93
C ALA A 128 -4.96 -12.62 5.42
N PRO A 129 -5.49 -11.49 5.92
CA PRO A 129 -5.96 -11.42 7.30
C PRO A 129 -7.08 -12.46 7.51
N PRO A 130 -7.11 -13.15 8.66
CA PRO A 130 -8.17 -14.12 8.93
C PRO A 130 -9.52 -13.43 8.95
N THR A 131 -10.53 -14.06 8.37
CA THR A 131 -11.92 -13.59 8.48
C THR A 131 -12.32 -13.58 9.95
N ARG A 132 -12.78 -12.44 10.45
CA ARG A 132 -13.24 -12.31 11.84
C ARG A 132 -14.72 -11.92 11.87
N ILE A 133 -15.48 -12.58 12.73
CA ILE A 133 -16.84 -12.15 13.13
C ILE A 133 -16.81 -11.91 14.64
N PHE A 134 -17.23 -10.73 15.10
CA PHE A 134 -17.21 -10.33 16.52
C PHE A 134 -15.84 -10.53 17.23
N GLY A 135 -14.74 -10.38 16.49
CA GLY A 135 -13.38 -10.56 17.04
C GLY A 135 -12.90 -12.01 17.12
N LEU A 136 -13.76 -12.99 16.80
CA LEU A 136 -13.39 -14.40 16.70
C LEU A 136 -12.88 -14.71 15.29
N ALA A 137 -11.68 -15.30 15.20
CA ALA A 137 -11.14 -15.77 13.93
C ALA A 137 -11.93 -17.00 13.48
N LEU A 138 -12.46 -16.97 12.25
CA LEU A 138 -13.06 -18.13 11.64
C LEU A 138 -11.95 -19.01 11.03
N PRO A 139 -12.02 -20.34 11.20
CA PRO A 139 -11.19 -21.24 10.43
C PRO A 139 -11.49 -21.03 8.94
N ARG A 140 -10.44 -21.07 8.11
CA ARG A 140 -10.59 -21.05 6.66
C ARG A 140 -11.42 -22.28 6.27
N PRO A 141 -12.43 -22.17 5.39
CA PRO A 141 -13.02 -23.36 4.81
C PRO A 141 -11.88 -24.17 4.18
N VAL A 142 -11.75 -25.43 4.57
CA VAL A 142 -10.98 -26.40 3.81
C VAL A 142 -11.78 -26.62 2.54
N ASP A 143 -11.19 -26.30 1.39
CA ASP A 143 -11.76 -26.75 0.13
C ASP A 143 -11.62 -28.28 0.15
N ASP A 144 -12.73 -28.99 0.36
CA ASP A 144 -12.82 -30.42 0.14
C ASP A 144 -12.70 -30.62 -1.39
N GLU A 145 -11.47 -30.82 -1.88
CA GLU A 145 -11.23 -31.37 -3.21
C GLU A 145 -11.51 -32.88 -3.16
N ASP A 146 -12.67 -33.28 -3.71
CA ASP A 146 -12.95 -34.65 -4.19
C ASP A 146 -12.16 -34.97 -5.47
#